data_AF-A0A6M3ME37-F1
#
_entry.id   AF-A0A6M3ME37-F1
#
_cell.length_a   1.000
_cell.length_b   1.000
_cell.length_c   1.000
_cell.angle_alpha   90.00
_cell.angle_beta   90.00
_cell.angle_gamma   90.00
#
_symmetry.space_group_name_H-M   'P 1'
#
loop_
_entity.id
_entity.type
_entity.pdbx_description
1 polymer ?
#
loop_
_entity_poly.entity_id
_entity_poly.type
_entity_poly.pdbx_seq_one_letter_code
_entity_poly.pdbx_strand_id
1 'polypeptide(L)'
;MVAKNILEVGLDSGYSSYVLGMAAKENKGMFFGVEKHEGKARRIKEQMDLLKMPNTIIWADSNDIEKWVWCDRLDFILLDGNHNVQSILHEMEILYPLIGAGGIICIHDVWSWSAEGWAEVVKTYDFIENFTFIYNFGLGILRKAYGREEEKIKELIEAFKKWQVSDRENTENTRTGKVVEL
;
A
#
# COMPACT_ATOMS: atom_id res chain seq x y z
N MET A 1 -3.55 -4.90 13.08
CA MET A 1 -4.34 -4.66 11.85
C MET A 1 -4.66 -6.02 11.24
N VAL A 2 -5.86 -6.21 10.67
CA VAL A 2 -6.23 -7.43 9.94
C VAL A 2 -6.39 -7.04 8.48
N ALA A 3 -5.71 -7.74 7.56
CA ALA A 3 -5.73 -7.40 6.14
C ALA A 3 -7.06 -7.82 5.50
N LYS A 4 -7.84 -6.85 5.01
CA LYS A 4 -9.13 -7.11 4.35
C LYS A 4 -9.02 -6.99 2.84
N ASN A 5 -8.45 -5.90 2.36
CA ASN A 5 -8.29 -5.68 0.93
C ASN A 5 -6.87 -6.08 0.52
N ILE A 6 -6.78 -7.26 -0.10
CA ILE A 6 -5.53 -7.94 -0.43
C ILE A 6 -5.35 -7.93 -1.94
N LEU A 7 -4.23 -7.41 -2.44
CA LEU A 7 -3.89 -7.38 -3.85
C LEU A 7 -2.74 -8.32 -4.17
N GLU A 8 -2.82 -8.98 -5.32
CA GLU A 8 -1.72 -9.67 -5.98
C GLU A 8 -1.59 -9.18 -7.43
N VAL A 9 -0.35 -8.95 -7.88
CA VAL A 9 0.00 -8.71 -9.27
C VAL A 9 0.87 -9.88 -9.75
N GLY A 10 0.45 -10.54 -10.82
CA GLY A 10 1.04 -11.79 -11.31
C GLY A 10 0.44 -13.02 -10.62
N LEU A 11 -0.55 -13.66 -11.26
CA LEU A 11 -1.31 -14.76 -10.64
C LEU A 11 -0.78 -16.13 -11.09
N ASP A 12 -0.29 -16.19 -12.33
CA ASP A 12 0.21 -17.40 -12.98
C ASP A 12 -0.71 -18.63 -12.82
N SER A 13 -0.33 -19.56 -11.96
CA SER A 13 -1.03 -20.81 -11.67
C SER A 13 -2.01 -20.71 -10.50
N GLY A 14 -1.93 -19.63 -9.73
CA GLY A 14 -2.86 -19.28 -8.66
C GLY A 14 -2.49 -19.76 -7.27
N TYR A 15 -1.32 -20.38 -7.08
CA TYR A 15 -0.94 -20.96 -5.77
C TYR A 15 -1.03 -19.94 -4.64
N SER A 16 -0.35 -18.81 -4.80
CA SER A 16 -0.41 -17.65 -3.90
C SER A 16 -1.82 -17.03 -3.90
N SER A 17 -2.44 -16.88 -5.07
CA SER A 17 -3.80 -16.33 -5.20
C SER A 17 -4.82 -17.05 -4.32
N TYR A 18 -4.82 -18.39 -4.28
CA TYR A 18 -5.76 -19.15 -3.45
C TYR A 18 -5.52 -18.94 -1.96
N VAL A 19 -4.25 -18.86 -1.52
CA VAL A 19 -3.90 -18.60 -0.13
C VAL A 19 -4.34 -17.20 0.29
N LEU A 20 -4.05 -16.20 -0.55
CA LEU A 20 -4.45 -14.81 -0.32
C LEU A 20 -5.98 -14.65 -0.37
N GLY A 21 -6.66 -15.33 -1.30
CA GLY A 21 -8.11 -15.37 -1.39
C GLY A 21 -8.79 -16.00 -0.16
N MET A 22 -8.21 -17.07 0.39
CA MET A 22 -8.66 -17.64 1.67
C MET A 22 -8.48 -16.66 2.83
N ALA A 23 -7.33 -16.01 2.92
CA ALA A 23 -7.07 -15.01 3.96
C ALA A 23 -8.06 -13.83 3.87
N ALA A 24 -8.33 -13.32 2.67
CA ALA A 24 -9.33 -12.29 2.45
C ALA A 24 -10.73 -12.76 2.90
N LYS A 25 -11.12 -13.99 2.55
CA LYS A 25 -12.39 -14.60 2.96
C LYS A 25 -12.52 -14.70 4.48
N GLU A 26 -11.50 -15.22 5.16
CA GLU A 26 -11.46 -15.36 6.62
C GLU A 26 -11.59 -13.99 7.30
N ASN A 27 -10.95 -12.97 6.73
CA ASN A 27 -10.96 -11.60 7.25
C ASN A 27 -12.21 -10.80 6.82
N LYS A 28 -13.18 -11.43 6.14
CA LYS A 28 -14.39 -10.78 5.60
C LYS A 28 -14.04 -9.58 4.70
N GLY A 29 -13.01 -9.78 3.87
CA GLY A 29 -12.45 -8.81 2.95
C GLY A 29 -12.63 -9.20 1.48
N MET A 30 -11.78 -8.66 0.63
CA MET A 30 -11.79 -8.86 -0.83
C MET A 30 -10.37 -9.13 -1.32
N PHE A 31 -10.23 -10.14 -2.17
CA PHE A 31 -9.01 -10.38 -2.93
C PHE A 31 -9.09 -9.70 -4.30
N PHE A 32 -8.03 -9.01 -4.69
CA PHE A 32 -7.86 -8.41 -6.01
C PHE A 32 -6.66 -9.07 -6.67
N GLY A 33 -6.80 -9.45 -7.93
CA GLY A 33 -5.71 -10.07 -8.69
C GLY A 33 -5.56 -9.45 -10.07
N VAL A 34 -4.35 -9.08 -10.47
CA VAL A 34 -4.02 -8.54 -11.80
C VAL A 34 -3.18 -9.55 -12.59
N GLU A 35 -3.71 -10.04 -13.71
CA GLU A 35 -3.04 -11.03 -14.56
C GLU A 35 -3.15 -10.64 -16.04
N LYS A 36 -2.01 -10.62 -16.74
CA LYS A 36 -1.94 -10.19 -18.16
C LYS A 36 -2.42 -11.25 -19.14
N HIS A 37 -2.35 -12.52 -18.76
CA HIS A 37 -2.77 -13.62 -19.61
C HIS A 37 -4.25 -13.98 -19.38
N GLU A 38 -5.12 -13.66 -20.34
CA GLU A 38 -6.58 -13.88 -20.27
C GLU A 38 -6.95 -15.28 -19.77
N GLY A 39 -6.36 -16.32 -20.38
CA GLY A 39 -6.67 -17.71 -20.05
C GLY A 39 -6.34 -18.05 -18.59
N LYS A 40 -5.28 -17.47 -18.03
CA LYS A 40 -4.92 -17.65 -16.62
C LYS A 40 -5.86 -16.86 -15.71
N ALA A 41 -6.10 -15.58 -16.03
CA ALA A 41 -7.03 -14.73 -15.29
C ALA A 41 -8.43 -15.38 -15.19
N ARG A 42 -8.97 -15.84 -16.32
CA ARG A 42 -10.27 -16.53 -16.38
C ARG A 42 -10.28 -17.80 -15.55
N ARG A 43 -9.24 -18.63 -15.67
CA ARG A 43 -9.13 -19.87 -14.87
C ARG A 43 -9.14 -19.58 -13.36
N ILE A 44 -8.36 -18.61 -12.89
CA ILE A 44 -8.33 -18.25 -11.46
C ILE A 44 -9.69 -17.72 -11.01
N LYS A 45 -10.31 -16.84 -11.81
CA LYS A 45 -11.66 -16.32 -11.54
C LYS A 45 -12.68 -17.43 -11.35
N GLU A 46 -12.77 -18.36 -12.30
CA GLU A 46 -13.69 -19.49 -12.26
C GLU A 46 -13.48 -20.36 -11.01
N GLN A 47 -12.22 -20.68 -10.68
CA GLN A 47 -11.91 -21.51 -9.51
C GLN A 47 -12.22 -20.80 -8.19
N MET A 48 -11.88 -19.52 -8.07
CA MET A 48 -12.22 -18.72 -6.88
C MET A 48 -13.73 -18.58 -6.69
N ASP A 49 -14.49 -18.40 -7.77
CA ASP A 49 -15.95 -18.35 -7.74
C ASP A 49 -16.55 -19.67 -7.28
N LEU A 50 -16.05 -20.81 -7.78
CA LEU A 50 -16.45 -22.15 -7.34
C LEU A 50 -16.23 -22.34 -5.83
N LEU A 51 -15.12 -21.84 -5.31
CA LEU A 51 -14.77 -21.89 -3.88
C LEU A 51 -15.46 -20.81 -3.04
N LYS A 52 -16.29 -19.96 -3.68
CA LYS A 52 -16.98 -18.82 -3.05
C LYS A 52 -15.99 -17.93 -2.30
N MET A 53 -14.86 -17.62 -2.93
CA MET A 53 -13.89 -16.66 -2.41
C MET A 53 -14.25 -15.26 -2.91
N PRO A 54 -14.31 -14.23 -2.06
CA PRO A 54 -14.57 -12.86 -2.49
C PRO A 54 -13.37 -12.38 -3.32
N ASN A 55 -13.61 -12.18 -4.61
CA ASN A 55 -12.54 -11.84 -5.55
C ASN A 55 -12.97 -10.79 -6.57
N THR A 56 -12.00 -10.04 -7.07
CA THR A 56 -12.06 -9.25 -8.30
C THR A 56 -10.79 -9.53 -9.10
N ILE A 57 -10.91 -10.35 -10.14
CA ILE A 57 -9.80 -10.65 -11.06
C ILE A 57 -9.85 -9.69 -12.23
N ILE A 58 -8.74 -9.00 -12.45
CA ILE A 58 -8.53 -7.97 -13.46
C ILE A 58 -7.61 -8.57 -14.51
N TRP A 59 -8.14 -8.74 -15.72
CA TRP A 59 -7.32 -9.10 -16.87
C TRP A 59 -6.72 -7.83 -17.46
N ALA A 60 -5.44 -7.58 -17.15
CA ALA A 60 -4.66 -6.46 -17.64
C ALA A 60 -3.16 -6.73 -17.46
N ASP A 61 -2.31 -6.13 -18.28
CA ASP A 61 -0.92 -5.92 -17.90
C ASP A 61 -0.88 -4.82 -16.84
N SER A 62 -0.17 -5.03 -15.72
CA SER A 62 -0.06 -4.02 -14.66
C SER A 62 0.58 -2.73 -15.15
N ASN A 63 1.43 -2.81 -16.18
CA ASN A 63 2.05 -1.63 -16.80
C ASN A 63 1.04 -0.75 -17.56
N ASP A 64 -0.11 -1.31 -17.97
CA ASP A 64 -1.17 -0.57 -18.68
C ASP A 64 -2.18 0.07 -17.72
N ILE A 65 -2.10 -0.24 -16.42
CA ILE A 65 -2.96 0.37 -15.41
C ILE A 65 -2.35 1.71 -15.04
N GLU A 66 -2.97 2.82 -15.43
CA GLU A 66 -2.50 4.17 -15.03
C GLU A 66 -3.00 4.58 -13.65
N LYS A 67 -4.16 4.04 -13.23
CA LYS A 67 -4.80 4.37 -11.97
C LYS A 67 -5.57 3.18 -11.42
N TRP A 68 -5.40 2.92 -10.14
CA TRP A 68 -6.21 1.94 -9.43
C TRP A 68 -7.61 2.48 -9.15
N VAL A 69 -8.64 1.72 -9.54
CA VAL A 69 -10.05 2.13 -9.41
C VAL A 69 -10.94 1.10 -8.71
N TRP A 70 -10.41 -0.07 -8.38
CA TRP A 70 -11.21 -1.19 -7.88
C TRP A 70 -11.45 -1.15 -6.37
N CYS A 71 -10.64 -0.40 -5.63
CA CYS A 71 -10.90 -0.12 -4.22
C CYS A 71 -10.20 1.16 -3.75
N ASP A 72 -10.74 1.77 -2.70
CA ASP A 72 -10.19 3.00 -2.14
C ASP A 72 -9.02 2.75 -1.19
N ARG A 73 -8.78 1.52 -0.72
CA ARG A 73 -7.72 1.23 0.26
C ARG A 73 -7.27 -0.22 0.18
N LEU A 74 -5.96 -0.42 0.21
CA LEU A 74 -5.33 -1.74 0.31
C LEU A 74 -4.70 -1.91 1.71
N ASP A 75 -4.66 -3.15 2.18
CA ASP A 75 -4.01 -3.53 3.44
C ASP A 75 -2.75 -4.38 3.23
N PHE A 76 -2.76 -5.18 2.15
CA PHE A 76 -1.69 -6.09 1.79
C PHE A 76 -1.54 -6.13 0.27
N ILE A 77 -0.30 -6.12 -0.22
CA ILE A 77 0.04 -6.22 -1.64
C ILE A 77 1.13 -7.28 -1.81
N LEU A 78 0.99 -8.16 -2.80
CA LEU A 78 2.06 -9.02 -3.31
C LEU A 78 2.36 -8.65 -4.76
N LEU A 79 3.61 -8.27 -5.04
CA LEU A 79 4.12 -8.03 -6.38
C LEU A 79 4.97 -9.25 -6.80
N ASP A 80 4.44 -10.05 -7.72
CA ASP A 80 5.06 -11.25 -8.32
C ASP A 80 4.79 -11.27 -9.84
N GLY A 81 4.76 -10.08 -10.43
CA GLY A 81 4.44 -9.83 -11.82
C GLY A 81 5.67 -9.74 -12.70
N ASN A 82 5.90 -8.56 -13.27
CA ASN A 82 7.07 -8.31 -14.11
C ASN A 82 8.24 -7.80 -13.27
N HIS A 83 9.36 -8.51 -13.29
CA HIS A 83 10.50 -8.28 -12.39
C HIS A 83 11.44 -7.13 -12.80
N ASN A 84 11.17 -6.44 -13.91
CA ASN A 84 12.00 -5.31 -14.28
C ASN A 84 11.74 -4.08 -13.38
N VAL A 85 12.77 -3.25 -13.22
CA VAL A 85 12.74 -2.07 -12.34
C VAL A 85 11.57 -1.12 -12.68
N GLN A 86 11.30 -0.89 -13.96
CA GLN A 86 10.27 0.07 -14.38
C GLN A 86 8.86 -0.42 -14.00
N SER A 87 8.58 -1.70 -14.21
CA SER A 87 7.30 -2.29 -13.82
C SER A 87 7.08 -2.25 -12.30
N ILE A 88 8.10 -2.61 -11.52
CA ILE A 88 8.00 -2.56 -10.06
C ILE A 88 7.78 -1.13 -9.56
N LEU A 89 8.52 -0.15 -10.11
CA LEU A 89 8.36 1.25 -9.73
C LEU A 89 7.00 1.83 -10.12
N HIS A 90 6.50 1.49 -11.31
CA HIS A 90 5.16 1.87 -11.77
C HIS A 90 4.06 1.31 -10.86
N GLU A 91 4.14 0.01 -10.54
CA GLU A 91 3.21 -0.63 -9.60
C GLU A 91 3.26 0.04 -8.23
N MET A 92 4.44 0.36 -7.74
CA MET A 92 4.61 1.10 -6.49
C MET A 92 4.01 2.50 -6.56
N GLU A 93 4.20 3.25 -7.65
CA GLU A 93 3.66 4.60 -7.80
C GLU A 93 2.12 4.62 -7.67
N ILE A 94 1.46 3.64 -8.28
CA ILE A 94 0.00 3.56 -8.30
C ILE A 94 -0.55 2.98 -7.00
N LEU A 95 0.11 1.95 -6.45
CA LEU A 95 -0.43 1.16 -5.35
C LEU A 95 0.00 1.66 -3.97
N TYR A 96 1.19 2.24 -3.87
CA TYR A 96 1.70 2.75 -2.60
C TYR A 96 0.76 3.80 -1.98
N PRO A 97 0.16 4.78 -2.70
CA PRO A 97 -0.78 5.73 -2.11
C PRO A 97 -2.07 5.10 -1.55
N LEU A 98 -2.40 3.86 -1.96
CA LEU A 98 -3.61 3.15 -1.55
C LEU A 98 -3.42 2.37 -0.25
N ILE A 99 -2.17 2.01 0.07
CA ILE A 99 -1.88 1.25 1.27
C ILE A 99 -1.83 2.18 2.50
N GLY A 100 -2.56 1.79 3.53
CA GLY A 100 -2.61 2.55 4.79
C GLY A 100 -1.32 2.44 5.61
N ALA A 101 -1.18 3.28 6.63
CA ALA A 101 -0.08 3.19 7.59
C ALA A 101 -0.04 1.77 8.19
N GLY A 102 1.14 1.17 8.26
CA GLY A 102 1.33 -0.17 8.78
C GLY A 102 0.82 -1.31 7.88
N GLY A 103 0.29 -1.01 6.69
CA GLY A 103 0.02 -2.02 5.66
C GLY A 103 1.31 -2.60 5.09
N ILE A 104 1.19 -3.77 4.46
CA ILE A 104 2.33 -4.58 4.03
C ILE A 104 2.39 -4.66 2.50
N ILE A 105 3.59 -4.46 1.95
CA ILE A 105 3.89 -4.74 0.55
C ILE A 105 4.97 -5.82 0.51
N CYS A 106 4.71 -6.88 -0.22
CA CYS A 106 5.67 -7.94 -0.49
C CYS A 106 6.10 -7.86 -1.96
N ILE A 107 7.39 -8.04 -2.22
CA ILE A 107 7.96 -8.17 -3.56
C ILE A 107 8.66 -9.51 -3.62
N HIS A 108 8.30 -10.33 -4.61
CA HIS A 108 8.88 -11.66 -4.82
C HIS A 108 10.19 -11.57 -5.65
N ASP A 109 11.01 -12.61 -5.58
CA ASP A 109 12.29 -12.74 -6.31
C ASP A 109 13.34 -11.63 -6.03
N VAL A 110 13.36 -11.06 -4.82
CA VAL A 110 14.24 -9.92 -4.46
C VAL A 110 15.72 -10.29 -4.28
N TRP A 111 16.05 -11.58 -4.34
CA TRP A 111 17.42 -12.09 -4.37
C TRP A 111 17.80 -12.66 -5.75
N SER A 112 16.97 -12.40 -6.77
CA SER A 112 17.20 -12.80 -8.15
C SER A 112 16.69 -11.73 -9.12
N TRP A 113 15.54 -11.95 -9.74
CA TRP A 113 15.02 -11.20 -10.88
C TRP A 113 14.59 -9.79 -10.47
N SER A 114 14.04 -9.63 -9.27
CA SER A 114 13.54 -8.36 -8.74
C SER A 114 14.57 -7.61 -7.90
N ALA A 115 15.82 -8.09 -7.81
CA ALA A 115 16.81 -7.55 -6.87
C ALA A 115 17.10 -6.05 -7.08
N GLU A 116 17.21 -5.61 -8.33
CA GLU A 116 17.43 -4.19 -8.66
C GLU A 116 16.18 -3.36 -8.33
N GLY A 117 14.99 -3.83 -8.69
CA GLY A 117 13.73 -3.13 -8.40
C GLY A 117 13.48 -3.01 -6.90
N TRP A 118 13.76 -4.08 -6.13
CA TRP A 118 13.73 -4.07 -4.68
C TRP A 118 14.67 -3.00 -4.09
N ALA A 119 15.91 -2.95 -4.56
CA ALA A 119 16.88 -1.97 -4.09
C ALA A 119 16.41 -0.53 -4.35
N GLU A 120 15.79 -0.25 -5.50
CA GLU A 120 15.24 1.08 -5.81
C GLU A 120 14.02 1.42 -4.95
N VAL A 121 13.11 0.45 -4.71
CA VAL A 121 11.98 0.65 -3.81
C VAL A 121 12.44 0.99 -2.39
N VAL A 122 13.42 0.25 -1.86
CA VAL A 122 13.98 0.47 -0.52
C VAL A 122 14.66 1.84 -0.40
N LYS A 123 15.20 2.39 -1.48
CA LYS A 123 15.78 3.75 -1.48
C LYS A 123 14.73 4.86 -1.60
N THR A 124 13.62 4.58 -2.29
CA THR A 124 12.69 5.62 -2.77
C THR A 124 11.52 5.86 -1.81
N TYR A 125 11.04 4.81 -1.14
CA TYR A 125 9.80 4.86 -0.34
C TYR A 125 10.06 4.77 1.16
N ASP A 126 9.18 5.38 1.95
CA ASP A 126 9.28 5.37 3.42
C ASP A 126 8.61 4.15 4.07
N PHE A 127 9.39 3.35 4.79
CA PHE A 127 8.91 2.18 5.53
C PHE A 127 9.34 2.24 7.00
N ILE A 128 8.49 1.72 7.90
CA ILE A 128 8.86 1.52 9.31
C ILE A 128 9.99 0.50 9.38
N GLU A 129 9.84 -0.57 8.61
CA GLU A 129 10.75 -1.70 8.56
C GLU A 129 10.68 -2.34 7.17
N ASN A 130 11.83 -2.81 6.69
CA ASN A 130 11.91 -3.76 5.60
C ASN A 130 12.74 -4.96 6.05
N PHE A 131 12.40 -6.14 5.53
CA PHE A 131 13.15 -7.35 5.76
C PHE A 131 13.09 -8.24 4.52
N THR A 132 14.13 -9.05 4.35
CA THR A 132 14.26 -9.97 3.22
C THR A 132 14.45 -11.38 3.73
N PHE A 133 13.61 -12.30 3.26
CA PHE A 133 13.89 -13.72 3.33
C PHE A 133 14.71 -14.12 2.12
N ILE A 134 15.77 -14.90 2.31
CA ILE A 134 16.71 -15.28 1.24
C ILE A 134 16.43 -16.67 0.63
N TYR A 135 15.38 -17.36 1.08
CA TYR A 135 15.01 -18.67 0.56
C TYR A 135 14.11 -18.55 -0.68
N ASN A 136 14.20 -19.52 -1.61
CA ASN A 136 13.43 -19.55 -2.87
C ASN A 136 13.43 -18.20 -3.60
N PHE A 137 14.59 -17.77 -4.12
CA PHE A 137 14.76 -16.52 -4.89
C PHE A 137 14.48 -15.22 -4.12
N GLY A 138 13.96 -15.32 -2.91
CA GLY A 138 13.86 -14.28 -1.92
C GLY A 138 12.51 -13.56 -1.89
N LEU A 139 12.09 -13.15 -0.71
CA LEU A 139 10.86 -12.38 -0.49
C LEU A 139 11.20 -11.13 0.31
N GLY A 140 11.01 -9.97 -0.31
CA GLY A 140 11.15 -8.69 0.34
C GLY A 140 9.80 -8.28 0.94
N ILE A 141 9.80 -7.84 2.19
CA ILE A 141 8.61 -7.36 2.89
C ILE A 141 8.86 -5.95 3.40
N LEU A 142 7.93 -5.06 3.07
CA LEU A 142 7.92 -3.65 3.45
C LEU A 142 6.70 -3.39 4.31
N ARG A 143 6.88 -2.71 5.42
CA ARG A 143 5.77 -2.18 6.21
C ARG A 143 5.73 -0.66 6.09
N LYS A 144 4.69 -0.13 5.46
CA LYS A 144 4.57 1.30 5.16
C LYS A 144 4.56 2.13 6.45
N ALA A 145 5.38 3.17 6.50
CA ALA A 145 5.56 3.97 7.71
C ALA A 145 4.36 4.85 8.06
N TYR A 146 3.94 5.66 7.08
CA TYR A 146 2.91 6.67 7.23
C TYR A 146 1.73 6.36 6.31
N GLY A 147 0.50 6.67 6.68
CA GLY A 147 -0.68 6.41 5.84
C GLY A 147 -1.05 7.62 4.99
N ARG A 148 -2.21 7.57 4.31
CA ARG A 148 -2.90 8.75 3.75
C ARG A 148 -3.16 9.88 4.76
N GLU A 149 -2.86 9.65 6.02
CA GLU A 149 -2.96 10.65 7.07
C GLU A 149 -1.75 11.58 7.11
N GLU A 150 -0.71 11.39 6.31
CA GLU A 150 0.45 12.30 6.31
C GLU A 150 0.06 13.74 5.93
N GLU A 151 -0.73 13.94 4.88
CA GLU A 151 -1.31 15.26 4.57
C GLU A 151 -2.15 15.79 5.74
N LYS A 152 -3.01 14.96 6.33
CA LYS A 152 -3.84 15.35 7.49
C LYS A 152 -3.01 15.67 8.73
N ILE A 153 -1.91 14.96 8.96
CA ILE A 153 -1.00 15.17 10.07
C ILE A 153 -0.21 16.45 9.82
N LYS A 154 0.25 16.70 8.58
CA LYS A 154 0.86 17.97 8.17
C LYS A 154 -0.12 19.14 8.34
N GLU A 155 -1.37 18.99 7.89
CA GLU A 155 -2.45 19.95 8.09
C GLU A 155 -2.73 20.21 9.57
N LEU A 156 -2.81 19.16 10.40
CA LEU A 156 -3.00 19.26 11.85
C LEU A 156 -1.81 19.95 12.54
N ILE A 157 -0.58 19.64 12.13
CA ILE A 157 0.63 20.28 12.64
C ILE A 157 0.65 21.76 12.25
N GLU A 158 0.30 22.11 11.01
CA GLU A 158 0.16 23.50 10.59
C GLU A 158 -0.94 24.23 11.36
N ALA A 159 -2.10 23.61 11.52
CA ALA A 159 -3.22 24.17 12.28
C ALA A 159 -2.83 24.42 13.74
N PHE A 160 -2.10 23.48 14.35
CA PHE A 160 -1.59 23.62 15.71
C PHE A 160 -0.55 24.75 15.83
N LYS A 161 0.38 24.87 14.88
CA LYS A 161 1.34 25.98 14.82
C LYS A 161 0.63 27.34 14.73
N LYS A 162 -0.39 27.47 13.88
CA LYS A 162 -1.20 28.70 13.75
C LYS A 162 -1.93 29.03 15.06
N TRP A 163 -2.52 28.03 15.71
CA TRP A 163 -3.17 28.21 17.00
C TRP A 163 -2.20 28.73 18.08
N GLN A 164 -0.99 28.16 18.16
CA GLN A 164 0.03 28.62 19.13
C GLN A 164 0.46 30.08 18.91
N VAL A 165 0.48 30.57 17.66
CA VAL A 165 0.78 31.98 17.38
C VAL A 165 -0.38 32.87 17.81
N SER A 166 -1.62 32.50 17.45
CA SER A 166 -2.80 33.30 17.83
C SER A 166 -3.02 33.43 19.34
N ASP A 167 -2.64 32.40 20.10
CA ASP A 167 -2.78 32.39 21.56
C ASP A 167 -1.70 33.28 22.23
N ARG A 168 -0.52 33.40 21.61
CA ARG A 168 0.54 34.32 22.04
C ARG A 168 0.19 35.79 21.76
N GLU A 169 -0.43 36.09 20.63
CA GLU A 169 -0.88 37.46 20.31
C GLU A 169 -2.04 37.92 21.23
N ASN A 170 -2.95 37.01 21.60
CA ASN A 170 -4.03 37.31 22.56
C ASN A 170 -3.52 37.51 24.00
N THR A 171 -2.43 36.83 24.38
CA THR A 171 -1.83 36.99 25.71
C THR A 171 -0.94 38.23 25.82
N GLU A 172 -0.41 38.76 24.71
CA GLU A 172 0.26 40.07 24.68
C GLU A 172 -0.73 41.24 24.72
N ASN A 173 -1.90 41.12 24.08
CA ASN A 173 -2.96 42.15 24.15
C ASN A 173 -3.64 42.27 25.53
N THR A 174 -3.50 41.29 26.41
CA THR A 174 -4.05 41.34 27.78
C THR A 174 -3.04 41.87 28.81
N ARG A 175 -1.76 42.09 28.44
CA ARG A 175 -0.71 42.64 29.33
C ARG A 175 -0.51 44.16 29.22
N THR A 176 -1.28 44.87 28.39
CA THR A 176 -1.24 46.34 28.29
C THR A 176 -2.31 47.05 29.13
N GLY A 177 -2.88 46.35 30.12
CA GLY A 177 -3.70 46.97 31.17
C GLY A 177 -2.90 48.02 31.93
N LYS A 178 -3.06 49.29 31.52
CA LYS A 178 -2.54 50.46 32.24
C LYS A 178 -2.95 50.37 33.71
N VAL A 179 -1.95 50.28 34.58
CA VAL A 179 -2.08 50.67 35.98
C VAL A 179 -2.45 52.15 35.98
N VAL A 180 -3.64 52.47 36.49
CA VAL A 180 -4.00 53.84 36.85
C VAL A 180 -3.87 53.91 38.38
N GLU A 181 -2.80 54.54 38.85
CA GLU A 181 -2.76 55.08 40.21
C GLU A 181 -3.69 56.30 40.26
N LEU A 182 -4.61 56.27 41.23
CA LEU A 182 -5.61 57.28 41.66
C LEU A 182 -5.96 58.42 40.69
#